data_AF-A0A2H1WAN6-F1
#
_entry.id   AF-A0A2H1WAN6-F1
#
_cell.length_a   1.000
_cell.length_b   1.000
_cell.length_c   1.000
_cell.angle_alpha   90.00
_cell.angle_beta   90.00
_cell.angle_gamma   90.00
#
_symmetry.space_group_name_H-M   'P 1'
#
loop_
_entity.id
_entity.type
_entity.pdbx_description
1 polymer ?
#
loop_
_entity_poly.entity_id
_entity_poly.type
_entity_poly.pdbx_seq_one_letter_code
_entity_poly.pdbx_strand_id
1 'polypeptide(L)'
;MLVLTGVQGLPGEDEWLAHVDVPLIDETHGGDDVAVFARGPHHSMFTGLYEQSQLPHLMAYAACIGPGRHACSGAAHALAQPVLLLSLLVLLTSLFQQ
;
A
#
# COMPACT_ATOMS: atom_id res chain seq x y z
N MET A 1 -8.29 -1.11 14.37
CA MET A 1 -9.70 -1.45 14.09
C MET A 1 -10.51 -0.92 15.25
N LEU A 2 -11.24 0.18 15.05
CA LEU A 2 -12.02 0.79 16.13
C LEU A 2 -13.38 0.09 16.17
N VAL A 3 -13.44 -1.04 16.86
CA VAL A 3 -14.73 -1.65 17.26
C VAL A 3 -15.21 -0.83 18.47
N LEU A 4 -16.20 0.03 18.28
CA LEU A 4 -16.80 0.86 19.34
C LEU A 4 -17.90 0.13 20.11
N THR A 5 -17.74 -1.16 20.39
CA THR A 5 -18.62 -1.88 21.33
C THR A 5 -17.76 -2.68 22.29
N GLY A 6 -17.33 -2.01 23.37
CA GLY A 6 -16.85 -2.72 24.55
C GLY A 6 -18.01 -3.49 25.16
N VAL A 7 -17.83 -4.79 25.35
CA VAL A 7 -18.76 -5.66 26.10
C VAL A 7 -18.08 -6.06 27.40
N GLN A 8 -17.56 -5.10 28.15
CA GLN A 8 -16.95 -5.37 29.46
C GLN A 8 -17.52 -4.43 30.52
N GLY A 9 -18.67 -4.86 31.03
CA GLY A 9 -19.34 -4.24 32.16
C GLY A 9 -19.04 -4.93 33.47
N LEU A 10 -18.31 -4.26 34.35
CA LEU A 10 -18.37 -4.56 35.79
C LEU A 10 -19.70 -4.05 36.35
N PRO A 11 -20.33 -4.77 37.29
CA PRO A 11 -21.65 -4.41 37.78
C PRO A 11 -21.58 -3.10 38.57
N GLY A 12 -22.14 -2.00 38.04
CA GLY A 12 -22.25 -0.76 38.83
C GLY A 12 -22.58 0.56 38.15
N GLU A 13 -22.54 0.72 36.82
CA GLU A 13 -22.70 2.04 36.18
C GLU A 13 -23.55 1.91 34.90
N ASP A 14 -24.32 2.94 34.52
CA ASP A 14 -25.31 2.96 33.44
C ASP A 14 -24.76 2.57 32.04
N GLU A 15 -24.55 1.28 31.81
CA GLU A 15 -23.94 0.74 30.60
C GLU A 15 -25.00 0.32 29.59
N TRP A 16 -25.11 1.11 28.52
CA TRP A 16 -25.94 0.77 27.37
C TRP A 16 -25.21 -0.24 26.48
N LEU A 17 -25.63 -1.50 26.56
CA LEU A 17 -25.20 -2.55 25.64
C LEU A 17 -26.12 -2.56 24.41
N ALA A 18 -25.52 -2.43 23.23
CA ALA A 18 -26.23 -2.61 21.97
C ALA A 18 -26.72 -4.06 21.84
N HIS A 19 -27.79 -4.27 21.06
CA HIS A 19 -28.31 -5.60 20.80
C HIS A 19 -27.28 -6.45 20.04
N VAL A 20 -27.19 -7.73 20.41
CA VAL A 20 -26.36 -8.75 19.75
C VAL A 20 -27.21 -9.97 19.43
N ASP A 21 -26.93 -10.61 18.29
CA ASP A 21 -27.62 -11.85 17.88
C ASP A 21 -27.13 -13.07 18.68
N VAL A 22 -25.87 -13.06 19.10
CA VAL A 22 -25.23 -14.13 19.88
C VAL A 22 -24.59 -13.55 21.14
N PRO A 23 -25.08 -13.92 22.35
CA PRO A 23 -24.52 -13.41 23.59
C PRO A 23 -23.18 -14.06 23.90
N LEU A 24 -22.13 -13.26 23.96
CA LEU A 24 -20.80 -13.63 24.40
C LEU A 24 -20.35 -12.71 25.54
N ILE A 25 -19.38 -13.16 26.33
CA ILE A 25 -18.79 -12.31 27.39
C ILE A 25 -18.01 -11.15 26.79
N ASP A 26 -17.39 -11.37 25.62
CA ASP A 26 -16.66 -10.37 24.85
C ASP A 26 -17.14 -10.43 23.39
N GLU A 27 -17.21 -9.28 22.72
CA GLU A 27 -17.49 -9.23 21.28
C GLU A 27 -16.37 -9.90 20.47
N THR A 28 -16.73 -10.44 19.31
CA THR A 28 -15.78 -11.01 18.34
C THR A 28 -15.45 -10.00 17.26
N HIS A 29 -14.17 -9.82 16.94
CA HIS A 29 -13.77 -8.92 15.86
C HIS A 29 -14.49 -9.20 14.53
N GLY A 30 -14.90 -8.11 13.87
CA GLY A 30 -15.37 -8.16 12.48
C GLY A 30 -14.26 -8.60 11.52
N GLY A 31 -14.60 -9.47 10.58
CA GLY A 31 -13.72 -9.94 9.50
C GLY A 31 -13.82 -9.12 8.23
N ASP A 32 -14.51 -7.98 8.27
CA ASP A 32 -14.71 -7.10 7.11
C ASP A 32 -13.41 -6.37 6.71
N ASP A 33 -13.34 -6.03 5.43
CA ASP A 33 -12.24 -5.21 4.89
C ASP A 33 -12.16 -3.85 5.61
N VAL A 34 -10.94 -3.40 5.86
CA VAL A 34 -10.67 -2.10 6.52
C VAL A 34 -10.11 -1.08 5.54
N ALA A 35 -10.55 0.17 5.68
CA ALA A 35 -10.06 1.26 4.86
C ALA A 35 -8.58 1.60 5.17
N VAL A 36 -7.84 1.96 4.13
CA VAL A 36 -6.46 2.47 4.23
C VAL A 36 -6.44 3.90 3.67
N PHE A 37 -5.86 4.82 4.43
CA PHE A 37 -5.65 6.21 4.01
C PHE A 37 -4.15 6.47 3.85
N ALA A 38 -3.76 7.09 2.73
CA ALA A 38 -2.37 7.38 2.43
C ALA A 38 -2.17 8.82 1.94
N ARG A 39 -1.05 9.43 2.34
CA ARG A 39 -0.58 10.75 1.91
C ARG A 39 0.94 10.74 1.87
N GLY A 40 1.53 11.45 0.89
CA GLY A 40 2.99 11.56 0.74
C GLY A 40 3.51 10.90 -0.54
N PRO A 41 4.84 10.70 -0.67
CA PRO A 41 5.44 10.06 -1.85
C PRO A 41 4.80 8.72 -2.16
N HIS A 42 4.42 8.51 -3.41
CA HIS A 42 3.78 7.28 -3.90
C HIS A 42 2.42 6.93 -3.24
N HIS A 43 1.72 7.87 -2.61
CA HIS A 43 0.41 7.60 -2.01
C HIS A 43 -0.63 7.03 -3.00
N SER A 44 -0.49 7.32 -4.30
CA SER A 44 -1.39 6.85 -5.35
C SER A 44 -1.38 5.33 -5.55
N MET A 45 -0.40 4.60 -4.99
CA MET A 45 -0.36 3.13 -5.05
C MET A 45 -1.32 2.47 -4.05
N PHE A 46 -1.76 3.20 -3.01
CA PHE A 46 -2.69 2.69 -1.99
C PHE A 46 -4.13 2.90 -2.45
N THR A 47 -4.49 2.28 -3.58
CA THR A 47 -5.83 2.37 -4.19
C THR A 47 -6.35 0.97 -4.54
N GLY A 48 -7.68 0.83 -4.65
CA GLY A 48 -8.33 -0.45 -4.93
C GLY A 48 -8.39 -1.37 -3.71
N LEU A 49 -8.53 -2.67 -3.97
CA LEU A 49 -8.54 -3.73 -2.97
C LEU A 49 -7.21 -4.48 -3.00
N TYR A 50 -6.64 -4.75 -1.83
CA TYR A 50 -5.41 -5.51 -1.68
C TYR A 50 -5.33 -6.15 -0.31
N GLU A 51 -4.57 -7.24 -0.24
CA GLU A 51 -4.33 -7.97 1.00
C GLU A 51 -3.61 -7.13 2.07
N GLN A 52 -3.90 -7.36 3.35
CA GLN A 52 -3.23 -6.68 4.45
C GLN A 52 -1.70 -6.91 4.42
N SER A 53 -1.25 -8.05 3.92
CA SER A 53 0.18 -8.38 3.75
C SER A 53 0.88 -7.49 2.70
N GLN A 54 0.13 -6.83 1.81
CA GLN A 54 0.70 -5.94 0.80
C GLN A 54 1.09 -4.56 1.36
N LEU A 55 0.44 -4.13 2.46
CA LEU A 55 0.75 -2.86 3.13
C LEU A 55 2.25 -2.67 3.42
N PRO A 56 2.92 -3.59 4.14
CA PRO A 56 4.34 -3.43 4.44
C PRO A 56 5.23 -3.44 3.18
N HIS A 57 4.85 -4.16 2.12
CA HIS A 57 5.60 -4.16 0.87
C HIS A 57 5.49 -2.82 0.13
N LEU A 58 4.31 -2.22 0.07
CA LEU A 58 4.11 -0.89 -0.54
C LEU A 58 4.81 0.21 0.26
N MET A 59 4.77 0.14 1.59
CA MET A 59 5.50 1.05 2.47
C MET A 59 7.02 0.93 2.26
N ALA A 60 7.55 -0.30 2.19
CA ALA A 60 8.96 -0.57 1.96
C ALA A 60 9.45 -0.10 0.57
N TYR A 61 8.64 -0.31 -0.47
CA TYR A 61 8.91 0.17 -1.82
C TYR A 61 9.01 1.71 -1.85
N ALA A 62 8.05 2.41 -1.23
CA ALA A 62 8.00 3.87 -1.22
C ALA A 62 9.14 4.49 -0.37
N ALA A 63 9.51 3.84 0.74
CA ALA A 63 10.54 4.32 1.66
C ALA A 63 11.96 3.88 1.30
N CYS A 64 12.14 3.02 0.29
CA CYS A 64 13.45 2.45 -0.07
C CYS A 64 14.13 1.67 1.06
N ILE A 65 13.37 0.86 1.79
CA ILE A 65 13.88 0.06 2.91
C ILE A 65 13.65 -1.43 2.67
N GLY A 66 14.52 -2.26 3.26
CA GLY A 66 14.42 -3.71 3.17
C GLY A 66 14.80 -4.28 1.80
N PRO A 67 14.56 -5.57 1.57
CA PRO A 67 14.85 -6.22 0.30
C PRO A 67 13.74 -5.95 -0.74
N GLY A 68 14.08 -6.06 -2.03
CA GLY A 68 13.11 -6.02 -3.13
C GLY A 68 13.29 -4.82 -4.06
N ARG A 69 12.19 -4.44 -4.74
CA ARG A 69 12.18 -3.26 -5.62
C ARG A 69 11.90 -2.01 -4.79
N HIS A 70 12.52 -0.90 -5.16
CA HIS A 70 12.32 0.39 -4.50
C HIS A 70 12.06 1.49 -5.51
N ALA A 71 11.35 2.53 -5.09
CA ALA A 71 11.09 3.71 -5.91
C ALA A 71 12.38 4.44 -6.34
N CYS A 72 13.39 4.48 -5.47
CA CYS A 72 14.66 5.16 -5.72
C CYS A 72 15.59 4.42 -6.70
N SER A 73 15.32 3.16 -7.05
CA SER A 73 16.20 2.37 -7.94
C SER A 73 16.22 2.88 -9.39
N GLY A 74 15.35 3.83 -9.77
CA GLY A 74 15.24 4.37 -11.12
C GLY A 74 16.27 5.43 -11.53
N ALA A 75 17.05 5.99 -10.60
CA ALA A 75 18.04 7.04 -10.92
C ALA A 75 19.14 6.60 -11.90
N ALA A 76 19.35 5.29 -12.08
CA ALA A 76 20.31 4.75 -13.04
C ALA A 76 19.86 4.83 -14.52
N HIS A 77 18.57 5.04 -14.82
CA HIS A 77 18.08 5.10 -16.21
C HIS A 77 18.28 6.45 -16.89
N ALA A 78 18.53 7.53 -16.13
CA ALA A 78 18.67 8.87 -16.69
C ALA A 78 19.91 9.04 -17.60
N LEU A 79 20.95 8.22 -17.39
CA LEU A 79 22.18 8.26 -18.20
C LEU A 79 22.16 7.29 -19.38
N ALA A 80 21.30 6.27 -19.37
CA ALA A 80 21.21 5.26 -20.43
C ALA A 80 20.33 5.70 -21.62
N GLN A 81 19.33 6.54 -21.38
CA GLN A 81 18.43 7.03 -22.43
C GLN A 81 19.08 7.83 -23.56
N PRO A 82 20.00 8.80 -23.32
CA PRO A 82 20.60 9.54 -24.42
C PRO A 82 21.54 8.67 -25.27
N VAL A 83 22.25 7.70 -24.68
CA VAL A 83 23.17 6.81 -25.40
C VAL A 83 22.42 5.86 -26.34
N LEU A 84 21.27 5.33 -25.91
CA LEU A 84 20.39 4.50 -26.74
C LEU A 84 19.75 5.29 -27.89
N LEU A 85 19.38 6.55 -27.65
CA LEU A 85 18.85 7.42 -28.69
C LEU A 85 19.92 7.78 -29.72
N LEU A 86 21.14 8.09 -29.28
CA LEU A 86 22.29 8.36 -30.14
C LEU A 86 22.68 7.14 -30.97
N SER A 87 22.73 5.94 -30.37
CA SER A 87 23.07 4.71 -31.11
C SER A 87 21.99 4.34 -32.14
N LEU A 88 20.71 4.53 -31.83
CA LEU A 88 19.61 4.35 -32.77
C LEU A 88 19.66 5.38 -33.91
N LEU A 89 19.95 6.65 -33.61
CA LEU A 89 20.09 7.70 -34.63
C LEU A 89 21.24 7.39 -35.59
N VAL A 90 22.40 6.97 -35.08
CA VAL A 90 23.56 6.57 -35.90
C VAL A 90 23.21 5.38 -36.80
N LEU A 91 22.52 4.36 -36.27
CA LEU A 91 22.09 3.20 -37.05
C LEU A 91 21.07 3.56 -38.14
N LEU A 92 20.11 4.44 -37.84
CA LEU A 92 19.14 4.90 -38.83
C LEU A 92 19.84 5.70 -39.93
N THR A 93 20.75 6.61 -39.59
CA THR A 93 21.48 7.40 -40.60
C THR A 93 22.35 6.54 -41.52
N SER A 94 22.92 5.43 -41.05
CA SER A 94 23.74 4.52 -41.87
C SER A 94 22.91 3.56 -42.75
N LEU A 95 21.65 3.31 -42.40
CA LEU A 95 20.69 2.55 -43.21
C LEU A 95 20.09 3.39 -44.36
N PHE A 96 19.97 4.71 -44.19
CA PHE A 96 19.46 5.64 -45.23
C PHE A 96 20.56 6.18 -46.17
N GLN A 97 21.83 5.86 -45.94
CA GLN A 97 22.97 6.25 -46.79
C GLN A 97 23.44 5.13 -47.75
N GLN A 98 22.72 4.00 -47.80
CA GLN A 98 22.88 2.94 -48.81
C GLN A 98 21.75 3.05 -49.85
#